data_AF-A0A5M3MCJ1-F1
#
_entry.id   AF-A0A5M3MCJ1-F1
#
_cell.length_a   1.000
_cell.length_b   1.000
_cell.length_c   1.000
_cell.angle_alpha   90.00
_cell.angle_beta   90.00
_cell.angle_gamma   90.00
#
_symmetry.space_group_name_H-M   'P 1'
#
loop_
_entity.id
_entity.type
_entity.pdbx_description
1 polymer ?
#
loop_
_entity_poly.entity_id
_entity_poly.type
_entity_poly.pdbx_seq_one_letter_code
_entity_poly.pdbx_strand_id
1 'polypeptide(L)'
;MAPITESSLNHSGFNLDASGVAGFFGGDEAISAMATVHLFKGRRWLGWYNSPGSYTIGKCYGRLANNRWWDGLFPGANDTPAQMFKLDGRKGPRYFGTRSGTKMRTGHLGYLFLEKCKEEKIHSYHGGDHTTTPTNISIVHLDEDPHNDVPIRPIGNALLGLIPIFVSGLTALFCFLSEDGWGGAMIVLGMVAGGVSCFVIGSGEVKLHYVKNPAQGVPPGDGLLIGDGSDMAIVKGAEKVVNVLTKGRFEIDIGGGPEYRAIGFSAMLLVAQFLLQLLLIPQASLFGQIMFVISLAVSWGYTSFLSSIEKEKIQSEILWKALHTPKVRKYSLKSRSAAATFVALVLSPPKPEKVLKEFIPNDTAVWNKWRDVVSAKIKANEALKFSDTESCGVIEEFGDDDERTLYKSLLAIAADAYQGYLLYQADVELEKARRPPQPKRKSTLWSILSFNAHDSKEVSDPEKADMT
;
A
#
# COMPACT_ATOMS: atom_id res chain seq x y z
N MET A 1 -36.34 60.01 5.27
CA MET A 1 -35.76 58.66 5.42
C MET A 1 -36.49 57.76 4.43
N ALA A 2 -35.80 57.37 3.35
CA ALA A 2 -36.31 56.42 2.37
C ALA A 2 -36.02 54.98 2.85
N PRO A 3 -36.89 53.99 2.57
CA PRO A 3 -36.62 52.60 2.91
C PRO A 3 -35.55 52.05 1.95
N ILE A 4 -34.52 51.45 2.53
CA ILE A 4 -33.40 50.83 1.83
C ILE A 4 -33.69 49.32 1.78
N THR A 5 -33.70 48.79 0.55
CA THR A 5 -33.57 47.38 0.13
C THR A 5 -34.61 46.35 0.59
N GLU A 6 -35.69 46.21 -0.17
CA GLU A 6 -36.38 44.92 -0.35
C GLU A 6 -36.73 44.72 -1.83
N SER A 7 -35.74 44.26 -2.60
CA SER A 7 -36.00 43.46 -3.79
C SER A 7 -35.37 42.11 -3.52
N SER A 8 -36.13 41.21 -2.90
CA SER A 8 -35.64 39.87 -2.59
C SER A 8 -35.30 39.15 -3.91
N LEU A 9 -34.18 38.42 -3.90
CA LEU A 9 -33.77 37.53 -5.00
C LEU A 9 -34.85 36.45 -5.31
N ASN A 10 -35.90 36.33 -4.50
CA ASN A 10 -37.00 35.40 -4.70
C ASN A 10 -37.91 35.79 -5.88
N HIS A 11 -37.85 37.03 -6.38
CA HIS A 11 -38.69 37.52 -7.48
C HIS A 11 -37.97 37.64 -8.84
N SER A 12 -36.72 37.21 -8.96
CA SER A 12 -36.02 37.25 -10.26
C SER A 12 -36.42 36.05 -11.14
N GLY A 13 -36.85 36.27 -12.38
CA GLY A 13 -37.14 35.22 -13.36
C GLY A 13 -35.90 34.51 -13.94
N PHE A 14 -34.74 34.68 -13.31
CA PHE A 14 -33.49 34.05 -13.71
C PHE A 14 -33.33 32.71 -12.98
N ASN A 15 -33.15 31.63 -13.74
CA ASN A 15 -32.99 30.27 -13.22
C ASN A 15 -31.57 29.79 -13.53
N LEU A 16 -30.82 29.43 -12.49
CA LEU A 16 -29.48 28.87 -12.61
C LEU A 16 -29.66 27.37 -12.82
N ASP A 17 -29.44 26.87 -14.04
CA ASP A 17 -29.43 25.43 -14.30
C ASP A 17 -28.16 24.76 -13.72
N ALA A 18 -28.05 24.82 -12.39
CA ALA A 18 -26.98 24.23 -11.59
C ALA A 18 -27.11 22.71 -11.43
N SER A 19 -28.22 22.16 -11.94
CA SER A 19 -28.63 20.78 -11.73
C SER A 19 -27.68 19.78 -12.41
N GLY A 20 -27.19 20.12 -13.60
CA GLY A 20 -26.17 19.34 -14.32
C GLY A 20 -24.79 19.39 -13.66
N VAL A 21 -24.45 20.50 -12.99
CA VAL A 21 -23.16 20.66 -12.31
C VAL A 21 -23.07 19.73 -11.09
N ALA A 22 -24.17 19.54 -10.35
CA ALA A 22 -24.20 18.73 -9.13
C ALA A 22 -23.89 17.24 -9.34
N GLY A 23 -24.37 16.65 -10.44
CA GLY A 23 -24.26 15.21 -10.68
C GLY A 23 -22.93 14.75 -11.28
N PHE A 24 -22.32 15.59 -12.12
CA PHE A 24 -21.17 15.21 -12.93
C PHE A 24 -19.87 15.87 -12.47
N PHE A 25 -19.93 17.04 -11.85
CA PHE A 25 -18.75 17.73 -11.37
C PHE A 25 -18.22 17.08 -10.08
N GLY A 26 -16.89 16.98 -9.93
CA GLY A 26 -16.28 16.50 -8.68
C GLY A 26 -16.38 14.99 -8.43
N GLY A 27 -16.93 14.20 -9.35
CA GLY A 27 -17.17 12.76 -9.14
C GLY A 27 -15.89 11.94 -8.99
N ASP A 28 -14.86 12.23 -9.79
CA ASP A 28 -13.57 11.53 -9.72
C ASP A 28 -12.80 11.90 -8.46
N GLU A 29 -12.85 13.17 -8.04
CA GLU A 29 -12.30 13.65 -6.78
C GLU A 29 -13.02 13.00 -5.59
N ALA A 30 -14.34 12.85 -5.65
CA ALA A 30 -15.13 12.21 -4.61
C ALA A 30 -14.79 10.71 -4.48
N ILE A 31 -14.71 9.97 -5.59
CA ILE A 31 -14.27 8.56 -5.59
C ILE A 31 -12.83 8.46 -5.06
N SER A 32 -11.96 9.37 -5.49
CA SER A 32 -10.59 9.44 -4.99
C SER A 32 -10.57 9.68 -3.48
N ALA A 33 -11.33 10.64 -2.96
CA ALA A 33 -11.44 10.93 -1.54
C ALA A 33 -12.03 9.74 -0.75
N MET A 34 -12.94 8.95 -1.34
CA MET A 34 -13.53 7.77 -0.70
C MET A 34 -12.52 6.68 -0.35
N ALA A 35 -11.42 6.57 -1.12
CA ALA A 35 -10.33 5.67 -0.76
C ALA A 35 -9.73 5.95 0.63
N THR A 36 -9.82 7.21 1.09
CA THR A 36 -9.31 7.61 2.41
C THR A 36 -10.22 7.20 3.56
N VAL A 37 -11.48 6.84 3.30
CA VAL A 37 -12.46 6.50 4.33
C VAL A 37 -12.01 5.30 5.16
N HIS A 38 -11.34 4.34 4.52
CA HIS A 38 -10.78 3.17 5.17
C HIS A 38 -9.45 3.41 5.88
N LEU A 39 -8.80 4.56 5.63
CA LEU A 39 -7.46 4.89 6.15
C LEU A 39 -7.50 5.75 7.41
N PHE A 40 -8.59 6.47 7.67
CA PHE A 40 -8.76 7.39 8.80
C PHE A 40 -9.86 6.97 9.78
N LYS A 41 -9.54 7.00 11.08
CA LYS A 41 -10.48 6.62 12.12
C LYS A 41 -11.65 7.62 12.17
N GLY A 42 -12.88 7.11 12.17
CA GLY A 42 -14.10 7.92 12.28
C GLY A 42 -14.55 8.59 10.98
N ARG A 43 -13.78 8.50 9.88
CA ARG A 43 -14.13 9.14 8.60
C ARG A 43 -15.47 8.66 8.03
N ARG A 44 -15.86 7.40 8.31
CA ARG A 44 -17.17 6.83 7.97
C ARG A 44 -18.37 7.66 8.45
N TRP A 45 -18.20 8.47 9.50
CA TRP A 45 -19.25 9.32 10.08
C TRP A 45 -19.20 10.76 9.58
N LEU A 46 -18.27 11.12 8.71
CA LEU A 46 -18.04 12.51 8.32
C LEU A 46 -18.50 12.79 6.88
N GLY A 47 -19.35 11.93 6.31
CA GLY A 47 -19.91 12.07 4.96
C GLY A 47 -21.27 12.78 4.90
N TRP A 48 -21.79 13.31 6.02
CA TRP A 48 -23.13 13.91 6.11
C TRP A 48 -23.21 15.33 5.56
N TYR A 49 -22.76 15.53 4.33
CA TYR A 49 -22.79 16.83 3.64
C TYR A 49 -23.27 16.64 2.20
N ASN A 50 -23.78 17.72 1.59
CA ASN A 50 -24.24 17.67 0.21
C ASN A 50 -23.03 17.65 -0.74
N SER A 51 -22.61 16.45 -1.14
CA SER A 51 -21.46 16.24 -2.01
C SER A 51 -21.86 16.28 -3.49
N PRO A 52 -21.08 16.91 -4.37
CA PRO A 52 -21.26 16.76 -5.80
C PRO A 52 -20.78 15.37 -6.26
N GLY A 53 -21.10 15.02 -7.51
CA GLY A 53 -20.63 13.79 -8.16
C GLY A 53 -21.41 12.53 -7.78
N SER A 54 -22.60 12.66 -7.20
CA SER A 54 -23.38 11.52 -6.69
C SER A 54 -23.71 10.48 -7.76
N TYR A 55 -23.92 10.88 -9.02
CA TYR A 55 -24.12 9.93 -10.11
C TYR A 55 -22.86 9.10 -10.39
N THR A 56 -21.69 9.74 -10.47
CA THR A 56 -20.41 9.06 -10.71
C THR A 56 -20.08 8.09 -9.57
N ILE A 57 -20.33 8.51 -8.32
CA ILE A 57 -20.19 7.64 -7.14
C ILE A 57 -21.20 6.49 -7.17
N GLY A 58 -22.46 6.77 -7.49
CA GLY A 58 -23.50 5.75 -7.61
C GLY A 58 -23.18 4.72 -8.69
N LYS A 59 -22.62 5.16 -9.82
CA LYS A 59 -22.08 4.28 -10.87
C LYS A 59 -20.91 3.44 -10.39
N CYS A 60 -19.98 4.05 -9.67
CA CYS A 60 -18.85 3.36 -9.05
C CYS A 60 -19.32 2.26 -8.08
N TYR A 61 -20.27 2.57 -7.19
CA TYR A 61 -20.78 1.64 -6.20
C TYR A 61 -21.67 0.56 -6.82
N GLY A 62 -22.42 0.93 -7.85
CA GLY A 62 -23.22 -0.02 -8.62
C GLY A 62 -22.38 -1.13 -9.21
N ARG A 63 -21.25 -0.79 -9.85
CA ARG A 63 -20.29 -1.80 -10.37
C ARG A 63 -19.67 -2.67 -9.28
N LEU A 64 -19.56 -2.14 -8.06
CA LEU A 64 -19.09 -2.90 -6.91
C LEU A 64 -20.16 -3.88 -6.38
N ALA A 65 -21.44 -3.52 -6.52
CA ALA A 65 -22.58 -4.36 -6.23
C ALA A 65 -22.77 -5.38 -7.35
N ASN A 66 -21.93 -6.42 -7.33
CA ASN A 66 -21.85 -7.52 -8.30
C ASN A 66 -23.17 -8.29 -8.48
N ASN A 67 -24.11 -7.70 -9.23
CA ASN A 67 -25.44 -8.25 -9.53
C ASN A 67 -25.93 -7.74 -10.90
N ARG A 68 -26.69 -8.58 -11.60
CA ARG A 68 -27.21 -8.39 -12.96
C ARG A 68 -27.96 -7.07 -13.17
N TRP A 69 -28.65 -6.56 -12.15
CA TRP A 69 -29.33 -5.25 -12.25
C TRP A 69 -28.32 -4.12 -12.45
N TRP A 70 -27.23 -4.11 -11.67
CA TRP A 70 -26.17 -3.12 -11.78
C TRP A 70 -25.31 -3.34 -13.02
N ASP A 71 -25.03 -4.59 -13.40
CA ASP A 71 -24.29 -4.90 -14.63
C ASP A 71 -25.04 -4.38 -15.87
N GLY A 72 -26.38 -4.44 -15.86
CA GLY A 72 -27.23 -3.90 -16.93
C GLY A 72 -27.25 -2.37 -16.96
N LEU A 73 -27.28 -1.71 -15.80
CA LEU A 73 -27.29 -0.25 -15.71
C LEU A 73 -25.92 0.37 -15.98
N PHE A 74 -24.85 -0.28 -15.52
CA PHE A 74 -23.47 0.21 -15.58
C PHE A 74 -22.49 -0.87 -16.06
N PRO A 75 -22.52 -1.24 -17.35
CA PRO A 75 -21.65 -2.28 -17.88
C PRO A 75 -20.16 -1.96 -17.66
N GLY A 76 -19.37 -2.99 -17.38
CA GLY A 76 -17.93 -2.89 -17.13
C GLY A 76 -17.39 -4.14 -16.43
N ALA A 77 -16.08 -4.17 -16.19
CA ALA A 77 -15.49 -5.19 -15.31
C ALA A 77 -15.84 -4.86 -13.85
N ASN A 78 -16.22 -5.89 -13.09
CA ASN A 78 -16.49 -5.76 -11.66
C ASN A 78 -15.15 -5.80 -10.91
N ASP A 79 -14.58 -4.62 -10.71
CA ASP A 79 -13.34 -4.45 -9.96
C ASP A 79 -13.53 -4.82 -8.49
N THR A 80 -12.49 -5.37 -7.87
CA THR A 80 -12.52 -5.61 -6.41
C THR A 80 -12.55 -4.29 -5.65
N PRO A 81 -13.12 -4.22 -4.42
CA PRO A 81 -13.14 -3.00 -3.63
C PRO A 81 -11.76 -2.33 -3.49
N ALA A 82 -10.71 -3.12 -3.28
CA ALA A 82 -9.34 -2.62 -3.16
C ALA A 82 -8.82 -1.99 -4.46
N GLN A 83 -9.12 -2.58 -5.62
CA GLN A 83 -8.76 -2.01 -6.93
C GLN A 83 -9.55 -0.75 -7.22
N MET A 84 -10.85 -0.74 -6.92
CA MET A 84 -11.73 0.41 -7.15
C MET A 84 -11.25 1.65 -6.39
N PHE A 85 -10.83 1.47 -5.14
CA PHE A 85 -10.30 2.55 -4.31
C PHE A 85 -8.80 2.80 -4.50
N LYS A 86 -8.16 2.19 -5.51
CA LYS A 86 -6.72 2.32 -5.81
C LYS A 86 -5.84 1.99 -4.59
N LEU A 87 -6.29 1.05 -3.76
CA LEU A 87 -5.50 0.41 -2.71
C LEU A 87 -4.70 -0.78 -3.25
N ASP A 88 -5.07 -1.30 -4.43
CA ASP A 88 -4.37 -2.36 -5.14
C ASP A 88 -4.45 -2.13 -6.66
N GLY A 89 -3.72 -2.91 -7.45
CA GLY A 89 -3.83 -2.93 -8.91
C GLY A 89 -2.62 -2.38 -9.67
N ARG A 90 -1.60 -1.82 -9.00
CA ARG A 90 -0.32 -1.53 -9.67
C ARG A 90 0.55 -2.78 -9.76
N LYS A 91 1.27 -2.88 -10.87
CA LYS A 91 2.30 -3.92 -11.05
C LYS A 91 3.55 -3.54 -10.28
N GLY A 92 4.03 -4.44 -9.44
CA GLY A 92 5.25 -4.26 -8.68
C GLY A 92 6.54 -4.58 -9.45
N PRO A 93 7.69 -4.38 -8.79
CA PRO A 93 9.01 -4.75 -9.31
C PRO A 93 9.12 -6.26 -9.57
N ARG A 94 10.12 -6.63 -10.36
CA ARG A 94 10.48 -8.04 -10.57
C ARG A 94 11.14 -8.58 -9.31
N TYR A 95 10.65 -9.70 -8.81
CA TYR A 95 11.27 -10.44 -7.72
C TYR A 95 12.09 -11.61 -8.25
N PHE A 96 13.30 -11.74 -7.73
CA PHE A 96 14.18 -12.86 -7.96
C PHE A 96 14.55 -13.52 -6.62
N GLY A 97 13.96 -14.68 -6.35
CA GLY A 97 14.28 -15.51 -5.19
C GLY A 97 15.58 -16.27 -5.43
N THR A 98 16.60 -16.00 -4.62
CA THR A 98 17.95 -16.53 -4.90
C THR A 98 18.14 -17.99 -4.52
N ARG A 99 17.39 -18.47 -3.52
CA ARG A 99 17.40 -19.87 -3.09
C ARG A 99 16.35 -20.72 -3.80
N SER A 100 15.14 -20.18 -3.96
CA SER A 100 14.05 -20.86 -4.68
C SER A 100 14.20 -20.82 -6.20
N GLY A 101 14.96 -19.85 -6.74
CA GLY A 101 15.07 -19.61 -8.17
C GLY A 101 13.82 -18.96 -8.78
N THR A 102 12.84 -18.58 -7.97
CA THR A 102 11.58 -17.97 -8.42
C THR A 102 11.85 -16.63 -9.11
N LYS A 103 11.36 -16.50 -10.34
CA LYS A 103 11.30 -15.22 -11.06
C LYS A 103 9.84 -14.87 -11.28
N MET A 104 9.40 -13.75 -10.72
CA MET A 104 8.02 -13.30 -10.90
C MET A 104 7.89 -11.79 -10.80
N ARG A 105 6.75 -11.26 -11.22
CA ARG A 105 6.42 -9.84 -11.01
C ARG A 105 5.57 -9.72 -9.75
N THR A 106 5.96 -8.83 -8.85
CA THR A 106 5.24 -8.60 -7.59
C THR A 106 3.99 -7.74 -7.81
N GLY A 107 3.12 -7.66 -6.80
CA GLY A 107 1.92 -6.82 -6.80
C GLY A 107 2.18 -5.40 -6.27
N HIS A 108 1.08 -4.71 -5.94
CA HIS A 108 1.10 -3.33 -5.45
C HIS A 108 1.93 -3.16 -4.16
N LEU A 109 1.91 -4.14 -3.26
CA LEU A 109 2.70 -4.08 -2.03
C LEU A 109 4.21 -4.07 -2.28
N GLY A 110 4.68 -4.83 -3.27
CA GLY A 110 6.08 -4.80 -3.70
C GLY A 110 6.47 -3.45 -4.29
N TYR A 111 5.55 -2.78 -5.00
CA TYR A 111 5.73 -1.41 -5.49
C TYR A 111 5.89 -0.42 -4.34
N LEU A 112 4.94 -0.40 -3.40
CA LEU A 112 4.96 0.50 -2.24
C LEU A 112 6.21 0.30 -1.37
N PHE A 113 6.62 -0.96 -1.18
CA PHE A 113 7.81 -1.31 -0.42
C PHE A 113 9.09 -0.76 -1.07
N LEU A 114 9.24 -0.95 -2.38
CA LEU A 114 10.43 -0.46 -3.10
C LEU A 114 10.45 1.08 -3.11
N GLU A 115 9.31 1.74 -3.29
CA GLU A 115 9.20 3.19 -3.25
C GLU A 115 9.59 3.75 -1.87
N LYS A 116 9.14 3.10 -0.79
CA LYS A 116 9.56 3.46 0.56
C LYS A 116 11.07 3.30 0.79
N CYS A 117 11.67 2.25 0.23
CA CYS A 117 13.12 2.05 0.30
C CYS A 117 13.90 3.15 -0.45
N LYS A 118 13.30 3.79 -1.47
CA LYS A 118 13.95 4.89 -2.21
C LYS A 118 14.07 6.16 -1.37
N GLU A 119 13.10 6.44 -0.50
CA GLU A 119 13.07 7.63 0.36
C GLU A 119 14.21 7.64 1.40
N GLU A 120 14.76 6.47 1.72
CA GLU A 120 15.79 6.33 2.76
C GLU A 120 17.14 6.95 2.37
N LYS A 121 17.83 7.47 3.39
CA LYS A 121 19.13 8.13 3.21
C LYS A 121 20.20 7.12 2.83
N ILE A 122 20.97 7.46 1.80
CA ILE A 122 22.08 6.65 1.32
C ILE A 122 23.17 6.65 2.41
N HIS A 123 23.47 5.47 2.94
CA HIS A 123 24.71 5.23 3.67
C HIS A 123 25.80 5.10 2.61
N SER A 124 26.55 6.20 2.42
CA SER A 124 27.50 6.32 1.33
C SER A 124 28.64 5.31 1.50
N TYR A 125 28.77 4.42 0.53
CA TYR A 125 30.02 3.73 0.24
C TYR A 125 30.62 4.34 -1.03
N HIS A 126 31.89 4.70 -1.00
CA HIS A 126 32.63 5.22 -2.16
C HIS A 126 33.86 4.34 -2.40
N GLY A 127 33.67 3.17 -3.00
CA GLY A 127 34.78 2.34 -3.48
C GLY A 127 35.13 2.63 -4.94
N GLY A 128 36.43 2.77 -5.25
CA GLY A 128 37.03 2.78 -6.60
C GLY A 128 36.90 4.07 -7.42
N ASP A 129 37.84 4.34 -8.33
CA ASP A 129 37.80 5.51 -9.25
C ASP A 129 36.86 5.31 -10.46
N HIS A 130 36.53 4.06 -10.81
CA HIS A 130 35.70 3.75 -11.97
C HIS A 130 34.20 3.96 -11.68
N THR A 131 33.67 5.05 -12.23
CA THR A 131 32.25 5.41 -12.09
C THR A 131 31.50 5.15 -13.39
N THR A 132 30.48 4.29 -13.34
CA THR A 132 29.51 4.11 -14.44
C THR A 132 28.13 4.59 -13.96
N THR A 133 27.03 3.96 -14.35
CA THR A 133 25.71 4.27 -13.80
C THR A 133 25.60 3.75 -12.36
N PRO A 134 25.45 4.63 -11.34
CA PRO A 134 25.34 4.20 -9.96
C PRO A 134 24.06 3.40 -9.73
N THR A 135 24.19 2.31 -8.98
CA THR A 135 23.08 1.43 -8.60
C THR A 135 22.87 1.53 -7.08
N ASN A 136 21.65 1.84 -6.66
CA ASN A 136 21.29 1.94 -5.25
C ASN A 136 20.69 0.62 -4.78
N ILE A 137 21.20 0.10 -3.68
CA ILE A 137 20.78 -1.18 -3.12
C ILE A 137 20.34 -0.97 -1.69
N SER A 138 19.07 -1.24 -1.43
CA SER A 138 18.47 -1.19 -0.11
C SER A 138 18.39 -2.59 0.49
N ILE A 139 19.04 -2.84 1.62
CA ILE A 139 18.97 -4.12 2.33
C ILE A 139 17.93 -4.00 3.43
N VAL A 140 16.96 -4.90 3.43
CA VAL A 140 15.88 -4.94 4.42
C VAL A 140 15.78 -6.35 5.02
N HIS A 141 15.79 -6.42 6.34
CA HIS A 141 15.61 -7.64 7.11
C HIS A 141 14.19 -7.70 7.65
N LEU A 142 13.46 -8.77 7.31
CA LEU A 142 12.10 -9.05 7.75
C LEU A 142 12.14 -10.24 8.73
N ASP A 143 12.39 -9.92 10.00
CA ASP A 143 12.60 -10.92 11.07
C ASP A 143 11.27 -11.34 11.75
N GLU A 144 10.25 -10.48 11.73
CA GLU A 144 9.01 -10.63 12.50
C GLU A 144 7.81 -10.95 11.60
N ASP A 145 6.84 -11.68 12.17
CA ASP A 145 5.58 -12.01 11.49
C ASP A 145 4.73 -10.74 11.35
N PRO A 146 4.19 -10.45 10.15
CA PRO A 146 3.49 -9.20 9.91
C PRO A 146 2.15 -9.12 10.65
N HIS A 147 1.79 -7.91 11.08
CA HIS A 147 0.45 -7.64 11.60
C HIS A 147 -0.59 -7.77 10.47
N ASN A 148 -1.67 -8.50 10.74
CA ASN A 148 -2.79 -8.62 9.80
C ASN A 148 -3.66 -7.35 9.79
N ASP A 149 -3.70 -6.65 10.92
CA ASP A 149 -4.53 -5.46 11.10
C ASP A 149 -3.71 -4.21 10.74
N VAL A 150 -4.25 -3.45 9.80
CA VAL A 150 -3.66 -2.21 9.33
C VAL A 150 -3.89 -1.11 10.37
N PRO A 151 -2.85 -0.44 10.90
CA PRO A 151 -3.03 0.63 11.86
C PRO A 151 -3.67 1.86 11.19
N ILE A 152 -4.90 2.16 11.59
CA ILE A 152 -5.69 3.30 11.09
C ILE A 152 -5.13 4.62 11.65
N ARG A 153 -5.02 5.66 10.80
CA ARG A 153 -4.50 6.97 11.22
C ARG A 153 -5.49 7.73 12.14
N PRO A 154 -4.96 8.62 13.01
CA PRO A 154 -5.78 9.43 13.91
C PRO A 154 -6.68 10.44 13.17
N ILE A 155 -7.72 10.90 13.86
CA ILE A 155 -8.88 11.63 13.33
C ILE A 155 -8.59 13.10 12.89
N GLY A 156 -7.40 13.63 13.14
CA GLY A 156 -7.11 15.07 13.07
C GLY A 156 -7.50 15.72 11.74
N ASN A 157 -7.05 15.16 10.61
CA ASN A 157 -7.41 15.68 9.28
C ASN A 157 -8.86 15.35 8.89
N ALA A 158 -9.45 14.33 9.52
CA ALA A 158 -10.83 13.94 9.25
C ALA A 158 -11.80 14.99 9.81
N LEU A 159 -11.47 15.66 10.94
CA LEU A 159 -12.31 16.70 11.56
C LEU A 159 -12.62 17.89 10.64
N LEU A 160 -11.79 18.16 9.63
CA LEU A 160 -12.09 19.17 8.60
C LEU A 160 -13.40 18.86 7.84
N GLY A 161 -13.85 17.60 7.86
CA GLY A 161 -15.15 17.19 7.33
C GLY A 161 -16.35 17.77 8.09
N LEU A 162 -16.16 18.34 9.28
CA LEU A 162 -17.24 19.06 9.99
C LEU A 162 -17.63 20.37 9.29
N ILE A 163 -16.70 21.00 8.55
CA ILE A 163 -16.94 22.25 7.83
C ILE A 163 -18.04 22.08 6.78
N PRO A 164 -17.94 21.16 5.80
CA PRO A 164 -18.99 20.97 4.80
C PRO A 164 -20.31 20.46 5.39
N ILE A 165 -20.28 19.71 6.51
CA ILE A 165 -21.49 19.30 7.23
C ILE A 165 -22.22 20.52 7.78
N PHE A 166 -21.49 21.40 8.48
CA PHE A 166 -22.05 22.61 9.06
C PHE A 166 -22.57 23.57 7.98
N VAL A 167 -21.80 23.79 6.91
CA VAL A 167 -22.23 24.63 5.78
C VAL A 167 -23.48 24.05 5.12
N SER A 168 -23.51 22.75 4.84
CA SER A 168 -24.70 22.10 4.26
C SER A 168 -25.94 22.28 5.15
N GLY A 169 -25.78 22.10 6.46
CA GLY A 169 -26.86 22.31 7.43
C GLY A 169 -27.34 23.75 7.48
N LEU A 170 -26.44 24.74 7.47
CA LEU A 170 -26.79 26.15 7.43
C LEU A 170 -27.51 26.53 6.12
N THR A 171 -27.00 26.07 4.97
CA THR A 171 -27.64 26.34 3.68
C THR A 171 -29.04 25.75 3.61
N ALA A 172 -29.25 24.52 4.12
CA ALA A 172 -30.57 23.91 4.19
C ALA A 172 -31.51 24.71 5.12
N LEU A 173 -31.02 25.12 6.30
CA LEU A 173 -31.80 25.94 7.24
C LEU A 173 -32.21 27.27 6.61
N PHE A 174 -31.29 27.98 5.94
CA PHE A 174 -31.61 29.24 5.29
C PHE A 174 -32.61 29.09 4.14
N CYS A 175 -32.55 27.99 3.37
CA CYS A 175 -33.58 27.67 2.38
C CYS A 175 -34.96 27.54 3.02
N PHE A 176 -35.10 26.76 4.10
CA PHE A 176 -36.38 26.62 4.79
C PHE A 176 -36.89 27.92 5.41
N LEU A 177 -36.00 28.74 5.97
CA LEU A 177 -36.36 30.05 6.53
C LEU A 177 -36.81 31.05 5.45
N SER A 178 -36.35 30.87 4.22
CA SER A 178 -36.71 31.70 3.07
C SER A 178 -37.88 31.13 2.27
N GLU A 179 -38.63 30.20 2.87
CA GLU A 179 -39.78 29.49 2.27
C GLU A 179 -39.44 28.67 1.01
N ASP A 180 -38.16 28.37 0.77
CA ASP A 180 -37.71 27.50 -0.31
C ASP A 180 -37.54 26.05 0.16
N GLY A 181 -38.67 25.35 0.22
CA GLY A 181 -38.71 23.95 0.63
C GLY A 181 -37.98 23.01 -0.33
N TRP A 182 -37.95 23.30 -1.63
CA TRP A 182 -37.31 22.44 -2.63
C TRP A 182 -35.80 22.45 -2.50
N GLY A 183 -35.18 23.64 -2.42
CA GLY A 183 -33.74 23.78 -2.22
C GLY A 183 -33.29 23.13 -0.91
N GLY A 184 -34.01 23.42 0.18
CA GLY A 184 -33.72 22.85 1.50
C GLY A 184 -33.81 21.32 1.52
N ALA A 185 -34.90 20.75 0.98
CA ALA A 185 -35.11 19.30 0.94
C ALA A 185 -34.04 18.58 0.10
N MET A 186 -33.63 19.16 -1.03
CA MET A 186 -32.60 18.57 -1.89
C MET A 186 -31.20 18.60 -1.27
N ILE A 187 -30.87 19.63 -0.49
CA ILE A 187 -29.62 19.67 0.30
C ILE A 187 -29.65 18.57 1.36
N VAL A 188 -30.75 18.45 2.11
CA VAL A 188 -30.90 17.40 3.14
C VAL A 188 -30.84 16.01 2.53
N LEU A 189 -31.50 15.78 1.40
CA LEU A 189 -31.44 14.51 0.68
C LEU A 189 -29.99 14.17 0.28
N GLY A 190 -29.23 15.16 -0.20
CA GLY A 190 -27.81 15.01 -0.49
C GLY A 190 -26.97 14.66 0.74
N MET A 191 -27.21 15.31 1.88
CA MET A 191 -26.54 15.00 3.15
C MET A 191 -26.82 13.56 3.61
N VAL A 192 -28.07 13.10 3.51
CA VAL A 192 -28.46 11.74 3.89
C VAL A 192 -27.85 10.71 2.93
N ALA A 193 -27.97 10.93 1.61
CA ALA A 193 -27.43 10.04 0.60
C ALA A 193 -25.90 9.91 0.73
N GLY A 194 -25.19 11.03 0.88
CA GLY A 194 -23.74 11.06 1.11
C GLY A 194 -23.33 10.40 2.42
N GLY A 195 -24.05 10.68 3.51
CA GLY A 195 -23.79 10.13 4.84
C GLY A 195 -23.95 8.61 4.90
N VAL A 196 -25.08 8.10 4.40
CA VAL A 196 -25.35 6.65 4.31
C VAL A 196 -24.30 5.97 3.43
N SER A 197 -23.96 6.55 2.28
CA SER A 197 -22.98 5.99 1.35
C SER A 197 -21.58 5.92 1.94
N CYS A 198 -21.15 7.00 2.62
CA CYS A 198 -19.87 7.05 3.32
C CYS A 198 -19.82 6.07 4.49
N PHE A 199 -20.92 5.86 5.20
CA PHE A 199 -21.02 4.91 6.28
C PHE A 199 -20.92 3.46 5.79
N VAL A 200 -21.67 3.10 4.73
CA VAL A 200 -21.68 1.75 4.16
C VAL A 200 -20.29 1.37 3.65
N ILE A 201 -19.67 2.21 2.82
CA ILE A 201 -18.30 1.95 2.36
C ILE A 201 -17.32 1.99 3.52
N GLY A 202 -17.39 3.01 4.39
CA GLY A 202 -16.48 3.16 5.52
C GLY A 202 -16.60 2.12 6.64
N SER A 203 -17.55 1.19 6.53
CA SER A 203 -17.63 0.03 7.39
C SER A 203 -16.68 -1.10 6.97
N GLY A 204 -16.07 -1.00 5.79
CA GLY A 204 -15.06 -1.95 5.32
C GLY A 204 -13.73 -1.86 6.06
N GLU A 205 -13.19 -3.01 6.45
CA GLU A 205 -11.87 -3.11 7.10
C GLU A 205 -10.78 -3.41 6.07
N VAL A 206 -9.67 -2.66 6.12
CA VAL A 206 -8.49 -2.97 5.29
C VAL A 206 -7.69 -4.07 5.97
N LYS A 207 -7.58 -5.21 5.29
CA LYS A 207 -6.79 -6.37 5.73
C LYS A 207 -5.67 -6.64 4.75
N LEU A 208 -4.57 -7.16 5.28
CA LEU A 208 -3.46 -7.62 4.48
C LEU A 208 -3.67 -9.10 4.13
N HIS A 209 -3.99 -9.38 2.86
CA HIS A 209 -4.15 -10.74 2.38
C HIS A 209 -2.85 -11.26 1.78
N TYR A 210 -2.34 -12.37 2.28
CA TYR A 210 -1.12 -13.03 1.79
C TYR A 210 -1.13 -14.53 2.16
N VAL A 211 -0.27 -15.32 1.52
CA VAL A 211 -0.14 -16.75 1.79
C VAL A 211 0.59 -16.97 3.13
N LYS A 212 -0.18 -17.22 4.19
CA LYS A 212 0.33 -17.40 5.56
C LYS A 212 1.10 -18.70 5.77
N ASN A 213 0.71 -19.76 5.08
CA ASN A 213 1.29 -21.09 5.22
C ASN A 213 1.98 -21.48 3.90
N PRO A 214 3.27 -21.15 3.73
CA PRO A 214 4.03 -21.65 2.59
C PRO A 214 4.13 -23.17 2.64
N ALA A 215 4.36 -23.80 1.49
CA ALA A 215 4.53 -25.25 1.41
C ALA A 215 5.68 -25.72 2.31
N GLN A 216 5.55 -26.94 2.84
CA GLN A 216 6.55 -27.51 3.72
C GLN A 216 7.89 -27.70 2.97
N GLY A 217 9.00 -27.31 3.60
CA GLY A 217 10.35 -27.43 3.02
C GLY A 217 10.78 -26.28 2.09
N VAL A 218 9.98 -25.22 1.95
CA VAL A 218 10.37 -24.05 1.15
C VAL A 218 11.54 -23.31 1.81
N PRO A 219 12.62 -23.00 1.06
CA PRO A 219 13.74 -22.23 1.60
C PRO A 219 13.32 -20.81 2.04
N PRO A 220 14.18 -20.08 2.79
CA PRO A 220 13.94 -18.67 3.07
C PRO A 220 13.66 -17.86 1.81
N GLY A 221 12.79 -16.85 1.92
CA GLY A 221 12.36 -15.97 0.82
C GLY A 221 13.41 -14.94 0.41
N ASP A 222 14.68 -15.17 0.75
CA ASP A 222 15.77 -14.24 0.48
C ASP A 222 15.90 -13.98 -1.02
N GLY A 223 15.75 -12.71 -1.40
CA GLY A 223 15.67 -12.35 -2.80
C GLY A 223 15.88 -10.87 -3.07
N LEU A 224 15.74 -10.54 -4.34
CA LEU A 224 15.98 -9.22 -4.89
C LEU A 224 14.71 -8.69 -5.55
N LEU A 225 14.32 -7.47 -5.20
CA LEU A 225 13.33 -6.67 -5.89
C LEU A 225 14.04 -5.70 -6.84
N ILE A 226 13.82 -5.90 -8.13
CA ILE A 226 14.41 -5.11 -9.23
C ILE A 226 13.32 -4.20 -9.77
N GLY A 227 13.43 -2.89 -9.52
CA GLY A 227 12.57 -1.88 -10.12
C GLY A 227 12.92 -1.61 -11.59
N ASP A 228 12.14 -0.74 -12.23
CA ASP A 228 12.38 -0.33 -13.62
C ASP A 228 13.54 0.69 -13.77
N GLY A 229 14.24 1.03 -12.68
CA GLY A 229 15.36 1.97 -12.63
C GLY A 229 16.62 1.39 -11.96
N SER A 230 17.51 2.26 -11.47
CA SER A 230 18.76 1.87 -10.80
C SER A 230 18.59 1.53 -9.30
N ASP A 231 17.37 1.61 -8.77
CA ASP A 231 17.06 1.25 -7.40
C ASP A 231 16.62 -0.20 -7.28
N MET A 232 17.25 -0.91 -6.36
CA MET A 232 16.96 -2.30 -6.05
C MET A 232 16.84 -2.49 -4.54
N ALA A 233 16.06 -3.48 -4.12
CA ALA A 233 15.95 -3.84 -2.72
C ALA A 233 16.25 -5.33 -2.51
N ILE A 234 17.21 -5.64 -1.65
CA ILE A 234 17.46 -6.98 -1.12
C ILE A 234 16.53 -7.18 0.06
N VAL A 235 15.70 -8.21 -0.01
CA VAL A 235 14.80 -8.62 1.06
C VAL A 235 15.32 -9.92 1.65
N LYS A 236 15.58 -9.93 2.96
CA LYS A 236 16.00 -11.13 3.71
C LYS A 236 14.94 -11.47 4.75
N GLY A 237 14.49 -12.72 4.79
CA GLY A 237 13.44 -13.14 5.72
C GLY A 237 12.83 -14.49 5.39
N ALA A 238 11.98 -14.97 6.30
CA ALA A 238 11.22 -16.20 6.07
C ALA A 238 10.25 -16.04 4.88
N GLU A 239 10.04 -17.10 4.10
CA GLU A 239 9.17 -17.10 2.91
C GLU A 239 7.77 -16.55 3.21
N LYS A 240 7.20 -16.88 4.37
CA LYS A 240 5.90 -16.37 4.82
C LYS A 240 5.85 -14.84 4.85
N VAL A 241 6.89 -14.19 5.38
CA VAL A 241 6.94 -12.74 5.53
C VAL A 241 7.23 -12.08 4.18
N VAL A 242 8.14 -12.67 3.38
CA VAL A 242 8.44 -12.19 2.02
C VAL A 242 7.22 -12.32 1.10
N ASN A 243 6.38 -13.34 1.29
CA ASN A 243 5.14 -13.51 0.53
C ASN A 243 4.16 -12.34 0.69
N VAL A 244 4.25 -11.55 1.77
CA VAL A 244 3.50 -10.28 1.86
C VAL A 244 3.90 -9.34 0.72
N LEU A 245 5.19 -9.14 0.51
CA LEU A 245 5.68 -8.21 -0.51
C LEU A 245 5.47 -8.77 -1.92
N THR A 246 5.62 -10.08 -2.07
CA THR A 246 5.71 -10.67 -3.39
C THR A 246 4.38 -11.15 -3.94
N LYS A 247 3.48 -11.65 -3.07
CA LYS A 247 2.16 -12.20 -3.42
C LYS A 247 1.01 -11.56 -2.65
N GLY A 248 1.30 -10.68 -1.69
CA GLY A 248 0.28 -10.05 -0.88
C GLY A 248 -0.44 -8.93 -1.63
N ARG A 249 -1.63 -8.61 -1.11
CA ARG A 249 -2.47 -7.49 -1.57
C ARG A 249 -3.22 -6.87 -0.41
N PHE A 250 -3.60 -5.61 -0.57
CA PHE A 250 -4.61 -5.02 0.29
C PHE A 250 -5.98 -5.54 -0.13
N GLU A 251 -6.78 -5.92 0.85
CA GLU A 251 -8.15 -6.36 0.66
C GLU A 251 -9.05 -5.53 1.57
N ILE A 252 -10.21 -5.11 1.06
CA ILE A 252 -11.20 -4.41 1.87
C ILE A 252 -12.33 -5.40 2.12
N ASP A 253 -12.44 -5.82 3.38
CA ASP A 253 -13.49 -6.70 3.84
C ASP A 253 -14.73 -5.86 4.18
N ILE A 254 -15.61 -5.72 3.19
CA ILE A 254 -16.92 -5.10 3.33
C ILE A 254 -17.91 -6.25 3.50
N GLY A 255 -18.42 -6.47 4.72
CA GLY A 255 -19.35 -7.58 4.99
C GLY A 255 -20.52 -7.64 4.00
N GLY A 256 -20.99 -8.86 3.69
CA GLY A 256 -22.07 -9.08 2.72
C GLY A 256 -21.62 -9.38 1.28
N GLY A 257 -20.36 -9.76 1.07
CA GLY A 257 -19.90 -10.33 -0.20
C GLY A 257 -20.55 -11.70 -0.51
N PRO A 258 -20.68 -12.09 -1.79
CA PRO A 258 -20.15 -11.42 -2.98
C PRO A 258 -21.09 -10.38 -3.62
N GLU A 259 -22.36 -10.30 -3.21
CA GLU A 259 -23.37 -9.43 -3.86
C GLU A 259 -23.36 -7.98 -3.34
N TYR A 260 -22.71 -7.72 -2.20
CA TYR A 260 -22.55 -6.40 -1.58
C TYR A 260 -23.85 -5.57 -1.57
N ARG A 261 -24.97 -6.18 -1.17
CA ARG A 261 -26.32 -5.58 -1.29
C ARG A 261 -26.44 -4.20 -0.67
N ALA A 262 -25.78 -3.94 0.47
CA ALA A 262 -25.76 -2.64 1.11
C ALA A 262 -25.11 -1.56 0.22
N ILE A 263 -24.03 -1.89 -0.49
CA ILE A 263 -23.38 -1.01 -1.46
C ILE A 263 -24.33 -0.73 -2.62
N GLY A 264 -25.06 -1.75 -3.09
CA GLY A 264 -26.11 -1.59 -4.09
C GLY A 264 -27.21 -0.62 -3.64
N PHE A 265 -27.76 -0.76 -2.44
CA PHE A 265 -28.76 0.19 -1.93
C PHE A 265 -28.21 1.62 -1.82
N SER A 266 -26.97 1.79 -1.38
CA SER A 266 -26.29 3.09 -1.37
C SER A 266 -26.13 3.67 -2.78
N ALA A 267 -25.74 2.85 -3.77
CA ALA A 267 -25.66 3.25 -5.16
C ALA A 267 -27.02 3.72 -5.70
N MET A 268 -28.10 3.00 -5.37
CA MET A 268 -29.46 3.34 -5.79
C MET A 268 -29.91 4.66 -5.19
N LEU A 269 -29.63 4.86 -3.90
CA LEU A 269 -29.94 6.11 -3.21
C LEU A 269 -29.22 7.30 -3.83
N LEU A 270 -27.92 7.16 -4.18
CA LEU A 270 -27.15 8.22 -4.84
C LEU A 270 -27.66 8.56 -6.24
N VAL A 271 -28.01 7.54 -7.04
CA VAL A 271 -28.59 7.75 -8.38
C VAL A 271 -29.97 8.40 -8.27
N ALA A 272 -30.82 7.93 -7.35
CA ALA A 272 -32.14 8.53 -7.11
C ALA A 272 -32.02 9.98 -6.62
N GLN A 273 -31.08 10.26 -5.70
CA GLN A 273 -30.79 11.61 -5.24
C GLN A 273 -30.33 12.52 -6.38
N PHE A 274 -29.46 12.05 -7.27
CA PHE A 274 -29.08 12.81 -8.46
C PHE A 274 -30.28 13.14 -9.35
N LEU A 275 -31.10 12.14 -9.68
CA LEU A 275 -32.28 12.35 -10.55
C LEU A 275 -33.28 13.32 -9.93
N LEU A 276 -33.53 13.22 -8.62
CA LEU A 276 -34.41 14.14 -7.91
C LEU A 276 -33.85 15.56 -7.89
N GLN A 277 -32.54 15.73 -7.66
CA GLN A 277 -31.91 17.05 -7.73
C GLN A 277 -31.97 17.64 -9.14
N LEU A 278 -31.85 16.83 -10.19
CA LEU A 278 -31.98 17.27 -11.57
C LEU A 278 -33.38 17.85 -11.87
N LEU A 279 -34.42 17.23 -11.30
CA LEU A 279 -35.81 17.61 -11.57
C LEU A 279 -36.32 18.73 -10.65
N LEU A 280 -35.87 18.77 -9.39
CA LEU A 280 -36.45 19.61 -8.34
C LEU A 280 -35.64 20.87 -8.03
N ILE A 281 -34.31 20.89 -8.26
CA ILE A 281 -33.51 22.11 -8.06
C ILE A 281 -33.91 23.24 -9.01
N PRO A 282 -34.21 23.00 -10.31
CA PRO A 282 -34.70 24.05 -11.19
C PRO A 282 -36.04 24.65 -10.76
N GLN A 283 -36.81 23.95 -9.90
CA GLN A 283 -38.07 24.44 -9.33
C GLN A 283 -37.88 25.22 -8.02
N ALA A 284 -36.67 25.21 -7.45
CA ALA A 284 -36.32 26.03 -6.29
C ALA A 284 -36.19 27.51 -6.71
N SER A 285 -36.31 28.41 -5.74
CA SER A 285 -36.05 29.84 -5.95
C SER A 285 -34.58 30.07 -6.32
N LEU A 286 -34.26 31.22 -6.94
CA LEU A 286 -32.87 31.58 -7.21
C LEU A 286 -32.02 31.54 -5.93
N PHE A 287 -32.59 31.97 -4.80
CA PHE A 287 -31.91 31.92 -3.51
C PHE A 287 -31.57 30.48 -3.10
N GLY A 288 -32.52 29.54 -3.19
CA GLY A 288 -32.27 28.13 -2.87
C GLY A 288 -31.29 27.46 -3.82
N GLN A 289 -31.31 27.81 -5.10
CA GLN A 289 -30.32 27.34 -6.07
C GLN A 289 -28.91 27.83 -5.71
N ILE A 290 -28.76 29.09 -5.32
CA ILE A 290 -27.47 29.64 -4.86
C ILE A 290 -27.00 28.92 -3.60
N MET A 291 -27.86 28.75 -2.60
CA MET A 291 -27.53 28.00 -1.38
C MET A 291 -27.11 26.56 -1.67
N PHE A 292 -27.81 25.90 -2.61
CA PHE A 292 -27.46 24.57 -3.08
C PHE A 292 -26.07 24.55 -3.72
N VAL A 293 -25.76 25.48 -4.64
CA VAL A 293 -24.43 25.58 -5.27
C VAL A 293 -23.33 25.85 -4.24
N ILE A 294 -23.56 26.73 -3.26
CA ILE A 294 -22.59 27.02 -2.20
C ILE A 294 -22.29 25.74 -1.40
N SER A 295 -23.32 24.98 -1.03
CA SER A 295 -23.16 23.72 -0.30
C SER A 295 -22.30 22.70 -1.07
N LEU A 296 -22.49 22.61 -2.39
CA LEU A 296 -21.70 21.75 -3.28
C LEU A 296 -20.27 22.25 -3.43
N ALA A 297 -20.06 23.55 -3.59
CA ALA A 297 -18.74 24.15 -3.78
C ALA A 297 -17.83 23.93 -2.56
N VAL A 298 -18.36 24.10 -1.35
CA VAL A 298 -17.61 23.84 -0.11
C VAL A 298 -17.30 22.35 0.04
N SER A 299 -18.30 21.49 -0.23
CA SER A 299 -18.11 20.03 -0.18
C SER A 299 -17.09 19.54 -1.22
N TRP A 300 -17.13 20.11 -2.42
CA TRP A 300 -16.15 19.86 -3.47
C TRP A 300 -14.74 20.24 -3.03
N GLY A 301 -14.56 21.45 -2.50
CA GLY A 301 -13.26 21.92 -1.99
C GLY A 301 -12.67 20.96 -0.94
N TYR A 302 -13.52 20.45 -0.05
CA TYR A 302 -13.11 19.44 0.92
C TYR A 302 -12.76 18.09 0.28
N THR A 303 -13.56 17.58 -0.67
CA THR A 303 -13.25 16.34 -1.39
C THR A 303 -11.99 16.45 -2.24
N SER A 304 -11.74 17.62 -2.85
CA SER A 304 -10.53 17.91 -3.60
C SER A 304 -9.32 17.94 -2.69
N PHE A 305 -9.43 18.55 -1.50
CA PHE A 305 -8.39 18.48 -0.47
C PHE A 305 -8.07 17.03 -0.09
N LEU A 306 -9.09 16.20 0.19
CA LEU A 306 -8.88 14.79 0.51
C LEU A 306 -8.30 13.98 -0.66
N SER A 307 -8.73 14.28 -1.89
CA SER A 307 -8.20 13.65 -3.11
C SER A 307 -6.71 13.97 -3.30
N SER A 308 -6.28 15.17 -2.87
CA SER A 308 -4.88 15.59 -2.96
C SER A 308 -3.95 14.89 -1.96
N ILE A 309 -4.51 14.23 -0.93
CA ILE A 309 -3.70 13.49 0.06
C ILE A 309 -2.99 12.32 -0.65
N GLU A 310 -1.68 12.24 -0.44
CA GLU A 310 -0.81 11.22 -1.02
C GLU A 310 -1.10 9.82 -0.46
N LYS A 311 -2.02 9.12 -1.12
CA LYS A 311 -2.51 7.80 -0.68
C LYS A 311 -1.40 6.75 -0.68
N GLU A 312 -0.53 6.77 -1.68
CA GLU A 312 0.58 5.83 -1.81
C GLU A 312 1.53 5.94 -0.63
N LYS A 313 1.88 7.16 -0.20
CA LYS A 313 2.67 7.36 1.01
C LYS A 313 2.00 6.82 2.27
N ILE A 314 0.69 7.04 2.42
CA ILE A 314 -0.08 6.49 3.55
C ILE A 314 -0.10 4.95 3.50
N GLN A 315 -0.36 4.36 2.34
CA GLN A 315 -0.36 2.90 2.15
C GLN A 315 1.03 2.30 2.40
N SER A 316 2.09 2.96 1.95
CA SER A 316 3.48 2.56 2.22
C SER A 316 3.80 2.61 3.70
N GLU A 317 3.37 3.62 4.44
CA GLU A 317 3.55 3.67 5.90
C GLU A 317 2.74 2.59 6.64
N ILE A 318 1.52 2.31 6.18
CA ILE A 318 0.70 1.22 6.70
C ILE A 318 1.42 -0.11 6.52
N LEU A 319 1.92 -0.39 5.31
CA LEU A 319 2.70 -1.57 5.00
C LEU A 319 3.95 -1.64 5.87
N TRP A 320 4.66 -0.51 6.03
CA TRP A 320 5.86 -0.44 6.85
C TRP A 320 5.60 -0.80 8.30
N LYS A 321 4.50 -0.28 8.88
CA LYS A 321 4.08 -0.62 10.24
C LYS A 321 3.63 -2.08 10.36
N ALA A 322 2.92 -2.60 9.36
CA ALA A 322 2.52 -4.00 9.33
C ALA A 322 3.74 -4.95 9.32
N LEU A 323 4.85 -4.52 8.75
CA LEU A 323 6.14 -5.23 8.72
C LEU A 323 7.05 -4.91 9.93
N HIS A 324 6.52 -4.36 11.02
CA HIS A 324 7.27 -3.98 12.22
C HIS A 324 8.37 -2.92 11.98
N THR A 325 8.13 -2.00 11.04
CA THR A 325 9.04 -0.90 10.71
C THR A 325 10.47 -1.39 10.49
N PRO A 326 10.70 -2.23 9.46
CA PRO A 326 11.98 -2.87 9.29
C PRO A 326 13.04 -1.79 9.00
N LYS A 327 14.28 -2.02 9.43
CA LYS A 327 15.37 -1.09 9.14
C LYS A 327 15.84 -1.27 7.71
N VAL A 328 15.99 -0.16 7.00
CA VAL A 328 16.58 -0.14 5.65
C VAL A 328 18.01 0.34 5.76
N ARG A 329 18.91 -0.37 5.09
CA ARG A 329 20.29 0.09 4.87
C ARG A 329 20.51 0.27 3.39
N LYS A 330 20.68 1.52 2.97
CA LYS A 330 20.81 1.86 1.55
C LYS A 330 22.27 2.12 1.22
N TYR A 331 22.83 1.33 0.31
CA TYR A 331 24.19 1.46 -0.20
C TYR A 331 24.13 1.93 -1.65
N SER A 332 25.03 2.84 -2.05
CA SER A 332 25.19 3.23 -3.44
C SER A 332 26.47 2.63 -4.00
N LEU A 333 26.38 1.92 -5.11
CA LEU A 333 27.49 1.25 -5.76
C LEU A 333 27.74 1.88 -7.13
N LYS A 334 29.00 2.17 -7.45
CA LYS A 334 29.38 2.96 -8.64
C LYS A 334 29.21 2.23 -9.98
N SER A 335 29.01 0.91 -9.94
CA SER A 335 28.82 0.10 -11.15
C SER A 335 27.86 -1.06 -10.95
N ARG A 336 27.27 -1.50 -12.05
CA ARG A 336 26.36 -2.66 -12.08
C ARG A 336 27.10 -3.97 -11.73
N SER A 337 28.39 -4.09 -12.06
CA SER A 337 29.23 -5.23 -11.66
C SER A 337 29.55 -5.24 -10.17
N ALA A 338 29.78 -4.06 -9.58
CA ALA A 338 29.91 -3.93 -8.13
C ALA A 338 28.60 -4.33 -7.44
N ALA A 339 27.46 -3.84 -7.95
CA ALA A 339 26.12 -4.22 -7.49
C ALA A 339 25.88 -5.72 -7.54
N ALA A 340 26.18 -6.36 -8.68
CA ALA A 340 26.05 -7.80 -8.85
C ALA A 340 26.85 -8.59 -7.80
N THR A 341 28.13 -8.21 -7.62
CA THR A 341 29.05 -8.86 -6.68
C THR A 341 28.57 -8.67 -5.24
N PHE A 342 28.23 -7.44 -4.86
CA PHE A 342 27.74 -7.11 -3.53
C PHE A 342 26.43 -7.86 -3.19
N VAL A 343 25.48 -7.91 -4.12
CA VAL A 343 24.22 -8.65 -3.93
C VAL A 343 24.47 -10.15 -3.77
N ALA A 344 25.36 -10.71 -4.59
CA ALA A 344 25.73 -12.13 -4.50
C ALA A 344 26.39 -12.46 -3.15
N LEU A 345 27.23 -11.57 -2.61
CA LEU A 345 27.81 -11.71 -1.27
C LEU A 345 26.74 -11.63 -0.17
N VAL A 346 25.90 -10.60 -0.18
CA VAL A 346 24.86 -10.36 0.86
C VAL A 346 23.82 -11.49 0.92
N LEU A 347 23.41 -12.02 -0.24
CA LEU A 347 22.43 -13.10 -0.34
C LEU A 347 23.06 -14.48 -0.17
N SER A 348 24.37 -14.62 -0.43
CA SER A 348 25.13 -15.88 -0.35
C SER A 348 24.34 -17.08 -0.94
N PRO A 349 23.95 -17.00 -2.23
CA PRO A 349 23.08 -17.99 -2.83
C PRO A 349 23.84 -19.31 -3.11
N PRO A 350 23.14 -20.45 -3.21
CA PRO A 350 23.77 -21.72 -3.59
C PRO A 350 24.43 -21.68 -4.99
N LYS A 351 23.91 -20.83 -5.88
CA LYS A 351 24.42 -20.63 -7.25
C LYS A 351 24.66 -19.13 -7.53
N PRO A 352 25.77 -18.54 -7.05
CA PRO A 352 26.10 -17.11 -7.22
C PRO A 352 26.11 -16.67 -8.68
N GLU A 353 26.58 -17.53 -9.57
CA GLU A 353 26.63 -17.30 -11.02
C GLU A 353 25.28 -16.86 -11.60
N LYS A 354 24.16 -17.43 -11.12
CA LYS A 354 22.81 -17.06 -11.58
C LYS A 354 22.44 -15.63 -11.18
N VAL A 355 22.85 -15.20 -9.99
CA VAL A 355 22.66 -13.81 -9.53
C VAL A 355 23.51 -12.88 -10.38
N LEU A 356 24.80 -13.21 -10.58
CA LEU A 356 25.70 -12.38 -11.39
C LEU A 356 25.20 -12.25 -12.84
N LYS A 357 24.72 -13.34 -13.45
CA LYS A 357 24.15 -13.35 -14.81
C LYS A 357 22.86 -12.55 -14.93
N GLU A 358 22.03 -12.50 -13.88
CA GLU A 358 20.82 -11.68 -13.88
C GLU A 358 21.15 -10.18 -13.93
N PHE A 359 22.21 -9.77 -13.22
CA PHE A 359 22.68 -8.39 -13.29
C PHE A 359 23.40 -8.10 -14.59
N ILE A 360 24.27 -8.97 -15.05
CA ILE A 360 25.07 -8.75 -16.25
C ILE A 360 24.79 -9.88 -17.24
N PRO A 361 23.90 -9.66 -18.22
CA PRO A 361 23.52 -10.69 -19.18
C PRO A 361 24.57 -10.91 -20.28
N ASN A 362 25.62 -10.09 -20.34
CA ASN A 362 26.66 -10.15 -21.36
C ASN A 362 27.27 -11.56 -21.43
N ASP A 363 27.36 -12.10 -22.64
CA ASP A 363 27.83 -13.46 -22.90
C ASP A 363 29.10 -13.43 -23.77
N THR A 364 30.15 -12.80 -23.24
CA THR A 364 31.49 -12.85 -23.85
C THR A 364 32.44 -13.68 -22.99
N ALA A 365 33.57 -14.10 -23.56
CA ALA A 365 34.57 -14.91 -22.86
C ALA A 365 35.03 -14.26 -21.53
N VAL A 366 35.33 -12.95 -21.57
CA VAL A 366 35.74 -12.17 -20.39
C VAL A 366 34.67 -12.18 -19.28
N TRP A 367 33.40 -11.93 -19.64
CA TRP A 367 32.30 -11.90 -18.66
C TRP A 367 31.99 -13.26 -18.07
N ASN A 368 32.06 -14.33 -18.88
CA ASN A 368 31.91 -15.70 -18.41
C ASN A 368 33.02 -16.07 -17.43
N LYS A 369 34.28 -15.83 -17.78
CA LYS A 369 35.42 -16.13 -16.93
C LYS A 369 35.38 -15.35 -15.61
N TRP A 370 35.05 -14.05 -15.66
CA TRP A 370 34.87 -13.24 -14.46
C TRP A 370 33.76 -13.80 -13.55
N ARG A 371 32.61 -14.18 -14.11
CA ARG A 371 31.52 -14.80 -13.34
C ARG A 371 31.96 -16.09 -12.68
N ASP A 372 32.71 -16.92 -13.36
CA ASP A 372 33.19 -18.21 -12.83
C ASP A 372 34.14 -18.00 -11.66
N VAL A 373 35.14 -17.13 -11.82
CA VAL A 373 36.14 -16.84 -10.78
C VAL A 373 35.50 -16.21 -9.55
N VAL A 374 34.65 -15.19 -9.72
CA VAL A 374 33.95 -14.53 -8.61
C VAL A 374 32.99 -15.52 -7.93
N SER A 375 32.24 -16.31 -8.71
CA SER A 375 31.32 -17.31 -8.14
C SER A 375 32.05 -18.40 -7.36
N ALA A 376 33.21 -18.85 -7.83
CA ALA A 376 34.02 -19.85 -7.15
C ALA A 376 34.49 -19.34 -5.78
N LYS A 377 35.05 -18.13 -5.72
CA LYS A 377 35.48 -17.52 -4.44
C LYS A 377 34.31 -17.26 -3.49
N ILE A 378 33.15 -16.80 -3.99
CA ILE A 378 31.93 -16.63 -3.16
C ILE A 378 31.47 -17.97 -2.58
N LYS A 379 31.46 -19.06 -3.39
CA LYS A 379 31.09 -20.41 -2.91
C LYS A 379 32.07 -20.95 -1.86
N ALA A 380 33.37 -20.66 -2.04
CA ALA A 380 34.41 -21.03 -1.10
C ALA A 380 34.43 -20.16 0.17
N ASN A 381 33.61 -19.10 0.21
CA ASN A 381 33.62 -18.08 1.26
C ASN A 381 35.02 -17.46 1.48
N GLU A 382 35.77 -17.34 0.38
CA GLU A 382 37.10 -16.74 0.36
C GLU A 382 37.00 -15.21 0.21
N ALA A 383 38.01 -14.51 0.72
CA ALA A 383 38.13 -13.09 0.46
C ALA A 383 38.32 -12.84 -1.04
N LEU A 384 37.54 -11.90 -1.62
CA LEU A 384 37.70 -11.45 -3.01
C LEU A 384 38.92 -10.52 -3.11
N LYS A 385 40.09 -11.08 -2.84
CA LYS A 385 41.40 -10.49 -3.12
C LYS A 385 41.99 -11.27 -4.28
N PHE A 386 42.26 -10.57 -5.37
CA PHE A 386 42.85 -11.17 -6.57
C PHE A 386 44.32 -10.79 -6.60
N SER A 387 45.21 -11.78 -6.61
CA SER A 387 46.64 -11.51 -6.79
C SER A 387 46.95 -11.28 -8.27
N ASP A 388 48.08 -10.62 -8.55
CA ASP A 388 48.56 -10.47 -9.93
C ASP A 388 48.84 -11.82 -10.59
N THR A 389 49.24 -12.84 -9.82
CA THR A 389 49.47 -14.21 -10.32
C THR A 389 48.20 -14.96 -10.71
N GLU A 390 47.12 -14.87 -9.92
CA GLU A 390 45.81 -15.44 -10.28
C GLU A 390 45.19 -14.71 -11.48
N SER A 391 45.49 -13.42 -11.60
CA SER A 391 45.05 -12.60 -12.73
C SER A 391 45.84 -12.96 -14.00
N CYS A 392 47.17 -13.05 -13.92
CA CYS A 392 48.05 -13.27 -15.08
C CYS A 392 47.88 -14.63 -15.76
N GLY A 393 47.71 -15.73 -15.01
CA GLY A 393 47.53 -17.06 -15.62
C GLY A 393 46.26 -17.21 -16.46
N VAL A 394 45.23 -16.40 -16.18
CA VAL A 394 43.97 -16.37 -16.93
C VAL A 394 44.01 -15.35 -18.08
N ILE A 395 44.78 -14.27 -17.92
CA ILE A 395 44.96 -13.22 -18.92
C ILE A 395 45.63 -13.75 -20.21
N GLU A 396 46.47 -14.78 -20.07
CA GLU A 396 47.10 -15.47 -21.22
C GLU A 396 46.09 -16.19 -22.12
N GLU A 397 44.89 -16.52 -21.62
CA GLU A 397 43.80 -17.13 -22.42
C GLU A 397 43.13 -16.12 -23.37
N PHE A 398 43.26 -14.81 -23.11
CA PHE A 398 42.71 -13.75 -23.95
C PHE A 398 43.76 -13.29 -24.97
N GLY A 399 43.39 -13.28 -26.25
CA GLY A 399 44.27 -12.87 -27.35
C GLY A 399 44.37 -11.35 -27.53
N ASP A 400 43.41 -10.59 -26.97
CA ASP A 400 43.27 -9.14 -27.14
C ASP A 400 43.63 -8.38 -25.85
N ASP A 401 44.41 -7.31 -25.97
CA ASP A 401 44.84 -6.48 -24.85
C ASP A 401 43.66 -5.70 -24.23
N ASP A 402 42.63 -5.40 -25.01
CA ASP A 402 41.40 -4.76 -24.51
C ASP A 402 40.60 -5.72 -23.59
N GLU A 403 40.49 -7.00 -23.96
CA GLU A 403 39.84 -8.04 -23.15
C GLU A 403 40.56 -8.24 -21.81
N ARG A 404 41.89 -8.25 -21.84
CA ARG A 404 42.73 -8.35 -20.65
C ARG A 404 42.55 -7.16 -19.72
N THR A 405 42.50 -5.96 -20.27
CA THR A 405 42.31 -4.71 -19.52
C THR A 405 40.92 -4.68 -18.88
N LEU A 406 39.89 -5.06 -19.65
CA LEU A 406 38.52 -5.20 -19.14
C LEU A 406 38.46 -6.22 -18.00
N TYR A 407 39.06 -7.41 -18.15
CA TYR A 407 39.07 -8.44 -17.12
C TYR A 407 39.70 -7.95 -15.80
N LYS A 408 40.87 -7.30 -15.87
CA LYS A 408 41.53 -6.70 -14.69
C LYS A 408 40.63 -5.67 -14.00
N SER A 409 39.98 -4.81 -14.77
CA SER A 409 39.06 -3.80 -14.22
C SER A 409 37.87 -4.44 -13.49
N LEU A 410 37.32 -5.55 -14.01
CA LEU A 410 36.19 -6.25 -13.41
C LEU A 410 36.58 -6.95 -12.09
N LEU A 411 37.79 -7.48 -11.99
CA LEU A 411 38.32 -8.04 -10.74
C LEU A 411 38.53 -6.96 -9.67
N ALA A 412 39.09 -5.81 -10.05
CA ALA A 412 39.23 -4.67 -9.15
C ALA A 412 37.86 -4.20 -8.61
N ILE A 413 36.87 -4.09 -9.49
CA ILE A 413 35.49 -3.73 -9.10
C ILE A 413 34.88 -4.77 -8.15
N ALA A 414 35.13 -6.06 -8.35
CA ALA A 414 34.65 -7.11 -7.45
C ALA A 414 35.33 -7.05 -6.07
N ALA A 415 36.62 -6.73 -6.01
CA ALA A 415 37.35 -6.52 -4.76
C ALA A 415 36.82 -5.29 -3.99
N ASP A 416 36.52 -4.19 -4.70
CA ASP A 416 35.92 -2.99 -4.11
C ASP A 416 34.51 -3.28 -3.56
N ALA A 417 33.71 -4.08 -4.27
CA ALA A 417 32.39 -4.50 -3.80
C ALA A 417 32.49 -5.37 -2.53
N TYR A 418 33.54 -6.18 -2.41
CA TYR A 418 33.80 -6.99 -1.21
C TYR A 418 34.13 -6.14 0.01
N GLN A 419 34.86 -5.03 -0.14
CA GLN A 419 35.08 -4.08 0.96
C GLN A 419 33.75 -3.47 1.45
N GLY A 420 32.85 -3.11 0.52
CA GLY A 420 31.50 -2.67 0.87
C GLY A 420 30.72 -3.74 1.65
N TYR A 421 30.87 -5.02 1.29
CA TYR A 421 30.26 -6.14 2.00
C TYR A 421 30.81 -6.32 3.42
N LEU A 422 32.12 -6.15 3.64
CA LEU A 422 32.71 -6.21 4.97
C LEU A 422 32.15 -5.11 5.89
N LEU A 423 31.94 -3.90 5.37
CA LEU A 423 31.28 -2.82 6.12
C LEU A 423 29.85 -3.20 6.50
N TYR A 424 29.09 -3.75 5.54
CA TYR A 424 27.75 -4.27 5.83
C TYR A 424 27.77 -5.33 6.94
N GLN A 425 28.73 -6.27 6.92
CA GLN A 425 28.87 -7.27 7.98
C GLN A 425 29.14 -6.63 9.33
N ALA A 426 30.10 -5.69 9.40
CA ALA A 426 30.41 -4.96 10.63
C ALA A 426 29.18 -4.22 11.19
N ASP A 427 28.41 -3.56 10.32
CA ASP A 427 27.16 -2.90 10.72
C ASP A 427 26.12 -3.91 11.25
N VAL A 428 26.03 -5.11 10.67
CA VAL A 428 25.12 -6.17 11.13
C VAL A 428 25.56 -6.70 12.51
N GLU A 429 26.84 -6.92 12.73
CA GLU A 429 27.39 -7.41 14.00
C GLU A 429 27.19 -6.40 15.13
N LEU A 430 27.48 -5.12 14.86
CA LEU A 430 27.28 -4.03 15.82
C LEU A 430 25.80 -3.91 16.21
N GLU A 431 24.89 -4.15 15.28
CA GLU A 431 23.46 -4.17 15.58
C GLU A 431 23.06 -5.38 16.45
N LYS A 432 23.56 -6.58 16.14
CA LYS A 432 23.32 -7.76 16.97
C LYS A 432 23.81 -7.54 18.41
N ALA A 433 24.93 -6.86 18.58
CA ALA A 433 25.47 -6.50 19.89
C ALA A 433 24.61 -5.46 20.65
N ARG A 434 23.89 -4.59 19.92
CA ARG A 434 22.98 -3.58 20.51
C ARG A 434 21.58 -4.09 20.82
N ARG A 435 21.15 -5.24 20.26
CA ARG A 435 19.84 -5.82 20.59
C ARG A 435 19.88 -6.38 22.03
N PRO A 436 18.99 -5.95 22.94
CA PRO A 436 18.87 -6.60 24.25
C PRO A 436 18.49 -8.07 24.05
N PRO A 437 18.95 -9.00 24.91
CA PRO A 437 18.61 -10.40 24.80
C PRO A 437 17.08 -10.55 24.81
N GLN A 438 16.51 -11.11 23.74
CA GLN A 438 15.08 -11.40 23.72
C GLN A 438 14.74 -12.30 24.92
N PRO A 439 13.66 -12.02 25.67
CA PRO A 439 13.21 -12.92 26.71
C PRO A 439 12.96 -14.28 26.06
N LYS A 440 13.70 -15.31 26.50
CA LYS A 440 13.54 -16.68 26.01
C LYS A 440 12.06 -17.01 26.09
N ARG A 441 11.42 -17.14 24.92
CA ARG A 441 10.04 -17.59 24.76
C ARG A 441 9.92 -18.87 25.57
N LYS A 442 9.22 -18.82 26.72
CA LYS A 442 9.06 -19.97 27.61
C LYS A 442 8.56 -21.12 26.75
N SER A 443 9.42 -22.13 26.56
CA SER A 443 9.09 -23.31 25.78
C SER A 443 7.82 -23.91 26.35
N THR A 444 6.92 -24.23 25.43
CA THR A 444 5.61 -24.82 25.56
C THR A 444 5.65 -26.18 26.28
N LEU A 445 6.01 -26.18 27.56
CA LEU A 445 5.93 -27.30 28.50
C LEU A 445 4.91 -27.03 29.61
N TRP A 446 4.52 -25.76 29.80
CA TRP A 446 3.48 -25.37 30.76
C TRP A 446 2.05 -25.58 30.25
N SER A 447 1.82 -25.70 28.94
CA SER A 447 0.48 -25.98 28.40
C SER A 447 0.07 -27.46 28.47
N ILE A 448 1.01 -28.37 28.77
CA ILE A 448 0.73 -29.80 28.96
C ILE A 448 0.47 -30.12 30.45
N LEU A 449 0.99 -29.30 31.37
CA LEU A 449 0.81 -29.51 32.81
C LEU A 449 -0.44 -28.84 33.40
N SER A 450 -1.13 -27.98 32.64
CA SER A 450 -2.38 -27.34 33.08
C SER A 450 -3.66 -28.07 32.62
N PHE A 451 -3.54 -29.24 31.98
CA PHE A 451 -4.70 -30.00 31.47
C PHE A 451 -5.06 -31.23 32.32
N ASN A 452 -4.40 -31.47 33.46
CA ASN A 452 -4.59 -32.66 34.29
C ASN A 452 -4.97 -32.39 35.76
N ALA A 453 -5.48 -31.20 36.06
CA ALA A 453 -5.96 -30.84 37.41
C ALA A 453 -7.44 -30.44 37.38
N HIS A 454 -8.29 -31.28 36.80
CA HIS A 454 -9.74 -31.18 37.00
C HIS A 454 -10.46 -32.51 36.74
N ASP A 455 -9.96 -33.61 37.31
CA ASP A 455 -10.72 -34.86 37.34
C ASP A 455 -10.26 -35.74 38.49
N SER A 456 -10.87 -35.55 39.66
CA SER A 456 -11.01 -36.53 40.75
C SER A 456 -11.51 -35.85 42.01
N LYS A 457 -12.84 -35.91 42.23
CA LYS A 457 -13.46 -36.13 43.54
C LYS A 457 -14.98 -36.10 43.40
N GLU A 458 -15.57 -37.28 43.18
CA GLU A 458 -16.88 -37.60 43.72
C GLU A 458 -16.96 -39.11 43.96
N VAL A 459 -17.74 -39.50 44.98
CA VAL A 459 -18.02 -40.84 45.54
C VAL A 459 -17.33 -41.13 46.88
N SER A 460 -18.06 -40.85 47.98
CA SER A 460 -18.61 -41.86 48.94
C SER A 460 -19.09 -41.18 50.24
N ASP A 461 -20.43 -41.05 50.37
CA ASP A 461 -21.35 -41.50 51.47
C ASP A 461 -20.92 -41.50 52.96
N PRO A 462 -21.83 -41.64 53.97
CA PRO A 462 -23.31 -41.64 53.98
C PRO A 462 -23.99 -40.94 55.21
N GLU A 463 -25.32 -41.07 55.27
CA GLU A 463 -26.20 -41.22 56.45
C GLU A 463 -26.67 -40.01 57.31
N LYS A 464 -28.00 -39.81 57.26
CA LYS A 464 -29.02 -39.92 58.34
C LYS A 464 -29.84 -38.68 58.74
N ALA A 465 -31.16 -38.98 58.85
CA ALA A 465 -32.22 -38.37 59.67
C ALA A 465 -32.83 -37.04 59.15
N ASP A 466 -34.14 -36.77 59.23
CA ASP A 466 -35.33 -37.51 59.63
C ASP A 466 -36.56 -36.68 59.19
N MET A 467 -37.70 -37.35 59.06
CA MET A 467 -39.08 -36.90 59.35
C MET A 467 -39.76 -35.74 58.59
N THR A 468 -41.00 -36.11 58.22
CA THR A 468 -42.24 -35.36 57.88
C THR A 468 -42.44 -34.86 56.46
#